data_AF-Q638J6-F1
#
_entry.id   AF-Q638J6-F1
#
_cell.length_a   1.000
_cell.length_b   1.000
_cell.length_c   1.000
_cell.angle_alpha   90.00
_cell.angle_beta   90.00
_cell.angle_gamma   90.00
#
_symmetry.space_group_name_H-M   'P 1'
#
loop_
_entity.id
_entity.type
_entity.pdbx_description
1 polymer ?
#
loop_
_entity_poly.entity_id
_entity_poly.type
_entity_poly.pdbx_seq_one_letter_code
_entity_poly.pdbx_strand_id
1 'polypeptide(L)'
;MDSMTFLLFGATGDLAKRKIYPALYKLFSNGNITQSISIIGIGRRVMSDVEFQTKVEQSLATFSRRSTDDELGVEEFISTFRYCQLNTVNIEDYQDLLSLVKRRETELNIPENRMFYLSVIPEVFDVIALNIKEIGLWATKGLKRLIIEKPFAHHVTSAHEFNEKLIEDFDETDIFYIDHYL
;
A
#
# COMPACT_ATOMS: atom_id res chain seq x y z
N MET A 1 -0.18 -14.96 7.32
CA MET A 1 0.80 -13.93 6.88
C MET A 1 1.49 -13.41 8.13
N ASP A 2 2.76 -13.05 8.03
CA ASP A 2 3.46 -12.37 9.13
C ASP A 2 2.89 -10.96 9.35
N SER A 3 3.07 -10.40 10.55
CA SER A 3 2.72 -9.03 10.89
C SER A 3 3.34 -8.08 9.89
N MET A 4 2.59 -7.11 9.35
CA MET A 4 3.11 -6.21 8.31
C MET A 4 2.44 -4.84 8.26
N THR A 5 3.19 -3.87 7.75
CA THR A 5 2.68 -2.56 7.32
C THR A 5 2.49 -2.57 5.80
N PHE A 6 1.26 -2.39 5.35
CA PHE A 6 0.89 -2.30 3.94
C PHE A 6 0.71 -0.83 3.54
N LEU A 7 1.60 -0.30 2.72
CA LEU A 7 1.58 1.07 2.23
C LEU A 7 0.94 1.11 0.84
N LEU A 8 -0.25 1.70 0.74
CA LEU A 8 -0.99 1.79 -0.51
C LEU A 8 -0.89 3.19 -1.12
N PHE A 9 -0.01 3.36 -2.09
CA PHE A 9 0.05 4.59 -2.89
C PHE A 9 -1.10 4.61 -3.90
N GLY A 10 -1.79 5.74 -3.98
CA GLY A 10 -2.99 5.85 -4.82
C GLY A 10 -4.25 5.28 -4.16
N ALA A 11 -4.29 5.25 -2.82
CA ALA A 11 -5.40 4.70 -2.03
C ALA A 11 -6.78 5.30 -2.39
N THR A 12 -6.83 6.52 -2.90
CA THR A 12 -8.10 7.16 -3.30
C THR A 12 -8.57 6.79 -4.72
N GLY A 13 -7.78 6.01 -5.46
CA GLY A 13 -8.02 5.61 -6.85
C GLY A 13 -9.09 4.54 -7.04
N ASP A 14 -9.46 4.29 -8.30
CA ASP A 14 -10.50 3.31 -8.65
C ASP A 14 -10.07 1.86 -8.35
N LEU A 15 -8.82 1.51 -8.69
CA LEU A 15 -8.27 0.19 -8.46
C LEU A 15 -8.26 -0.18 -6.97
N ALA A 16 -7.84 0.75 -6.11
CA ALA A 16 -7.86 0.59 -4.67
C ALA A 16 -9.26 0.22 -4.16
N LYS A 17 -10.28 1.01 -4.55
CA LYS A 17 -11.67 0.83 -4.13
C LYS A 17 -12.31 -0.44 -4.65
N ARG A 18 -12.03 -0.82 -5.90
CA ARG A 18 -12.76 -1.91 -6.56
C ARG A 18 -12.11 -3.27 -6.40
N LYS A 19 -10.81 -3.30 -6.12
CA LYS A 19 -10.00 -4.53 -6.13
C LYS A 19 -9.17 -4.69 -4.86
N ILE A 20 -8.37 -3.70 -4.49
CA ILE A 20 -7.39 -3.85 -3.41
C ILE A 20 -8.08 -3.98 -2.04
N TYR A 21 -8.97 -3.07 -1.66
CA TYR A 21 -9.67 -3.19 -0.37
C TYR A 21 -10.51 -4.48 -0.28
N PRO A 22 -11.33 -4.84 -1.29
CA PRO A 22 -12.05 -6.11 -1.27
C PRO A 22 -11.14 -7.34 -1.16
N ALA A 23 -9.99 -7.33 -1.84
CA ALA A 23 -9.03 -8.44 -1.78
C ALA A 23 -8.37 -8.56 -0.40
N LEU A 24 -7.92 -7.44 0.18
CA LEU A 24 -7.36 -7.41 1.53
C LEU A 24 -8.40 -7.84 2.57
N TYR A 25 -9.64 -7.37 2.45
CA TYR A 25 -10.73 -7.78 3.33
C TYR A 25 -11.00 -9.28 3.24
N LYS A 26 -11.02 -9.84 2.03
CA LYS A 26 -11.21 -11.28 1.84
C LYS A 26 -10.08 -12.10 2.48
N LEU A 27 -8.84 -11.64 2.41
CA LEU A 27 -7.71 -12.27 3.09
C LEU A 27 -7.85 -12.16 4.61
N PHE A 28 -8.33 -11.03 5.10
CA PHE A 28 -8.59 -10.80 6.51
C PHE A 28 -9.69 -11.73 7.04
N SER A 29 -10.87 -11.74 6.40
CA SER A 29 -12.03 -12.51 6.85
C SER A 29 -11.83 -14.03 6.74
N ASN A 30 -10.98 -14.49 5.82
CA ASN A 30 -10.58 -15.89 5.73
C ASN A 30 -9.52 -16.30 6.77
N GLY A 31 -9.07 -15.38 7.63
CA GLY A 31 -8.02 -15.64 8.60
C GLY A 31 -6.64 -15.87 7.96
N ASN A 32 -6.42 -15.45 6.71
CA ASN A 32 -5.08 -15.54 6.10
C ASN A 32 -4.11 -14.49 6.66
N ILE A 33 -4.66 -13.43 7.26
CA ILE A 33 -3.94 -12.41 8.03
C ILE A 33 -4.09 -12.76 9.51
N THR A 34 -3.25 -13.69 9.97
CA THR A 34 -3.26 -14.25 11.33
C THR A 34 -2.54 -13.38 12.36
N GLN A 35 -1.91 -12.29 11.94
CA GLN A 35 -1.06 -11.44 12.76
C GLN A 35 -1.38 -9.95 12.51
N SER A 36 -0.80 -9.05 13.31
CA SER A 36 -1.06 -7.61 13.26
C SER A 36 -0.81 -7.02 11.87
N ILE A 37 -1.81 -6.36 11.29
CA ILE A 37 -1.66 -5.59 10.05
C ILE A 37 -1.94 -4.11 10.28
N SER A 38 -1.12 -3.25 9.68
CA SER A 38 -1.39 -1.81 9.57
C SER A 38 -1.48 -1.44 8.10
N ILE A 39 -2.61 -0.89 7.67
CA ILE A 39 -2.80 -0.47 6.28
C ILE A 39 -2.73 1.06 6.23
N ILE A 40 -1.75 1.62 5.52
CA ILE A 40 -1.58 3.06 5.39
C ILE A 40 -1.92 3.45 3.96
N GLY A 41 -3.08 4.09 3.78
CA GLY A 41 -3.49 4.65 2.51
C GLY A 41 -2.79 5.99 2.26
N ILE A 42 -2.23 6.16 1.07
CA ILE A 42 -1.43 7.32 0.71
C ILE A 42 -2.07 8.01 -0.51
N GLY A 43 -2.27 9.31 -0.41
CA GLY A 43 -2.87 10.10 -1.49
C GLY A 43 -2.71 11.60 -1.32
N ARG A 44 -2.98 12.35 -2.39
CA ARG A 44 -2.78 13.82 -2.43
C ARG A 44 -3.85 14.62 -1.69
N ARG A 45 -5.04 14.06 -1.52
CA ARG A 45 -6.19 14.77 -0.94
C ARG A 45 -6.02 14.86 0.57
N VAL A 46 -6.28 16.04 1.15
CA VAL A 46 -6.39 16.20 2.59
C VAL A 46 -7.58 15.35 3.06
N MET A 47 -7.34 14.47 4.03
CA MET A 47 -8.35 13.58 4.58
C MET A 47 -7.90 13.10 5.96
N SER A 48 -8.84 13.03 6.90
CA SER A 48 -8.63 12.39 8.19
C SER A 48 -8.69 10.86 8.08
N ASP A 49 -8.18 10.16 9.10
CA ASP A 49 -8.31 8.70 9.21
C ASP A 49 -9.79 8.27 9.14
N VAL A 50 -10.67 8.99 9.83
CA VAL A 50 -12.11 8.68 9.90
C VAL A 50 -12.75 8.79 8.51
N GLU A 51 -12.50 9.90 7.80
CA GLU A 51 -13.03 10.08 6.45
C GLU A 51 -12.50 9.01 5.47
N PHE A 52 -11.24 8.60 5.63
CA PHE A 52 -10.66 7.55 4.81
C PHE A 52 -11.27 6.18 5.11
N GLN A 53 -11.43 5.86 6.39
CA GLN A 53 -12.07 4.64 6.88
C GLN A 53 -13.51 4.52 6.37
N THR A 54 -14.31 5.61 6.40
CA THR A 54 -15.65 5.62 5.81
C THR A 54 -15.63 5.32 4.31
N LYS A 55 -14.61 5.77 3.57
CA LYS A 55 -14.49 5.43 2.14
C LYS A 55 -14.13 3.97 1.91
N VAL A 56 -13.29 3.40 2.77
CA VAL A 56 -12.97 1.97 2.74
C VAL A 56 -14.23 1.16 3.02
N GLU A 57 -15.00 1.53 4.05
CA GLU A 57 -16.28 0.91 4.38
C GLU A 57 -17.24 0.91 3.18
N GLN A 58 -17.46 2.07 2.56
CA GLN A 58 -18.32 2.22 1.38
C GLN A 58 -17.85 1.38 0.21
N SER A 59 -16.54 1.36 -0.04
CA SER A 59 -15.93 0.52 -1.08
C SER A 59 -16.24 -0.94 -0.82
N LEU A 60 -16.06 -1.40 0.41
CA LEU A 60 -16.26 -2.80 0.72
C LEU A 60 -17.74 -3.19 0.68
N ALA A 61 -18.65 -2.32 1.13
CA ALA A 61 -20.10 -2.52 0.99
C ALA A 61 -20.53 -2.63 -0.48
N THR A 62 -19.85 -1.93 -1.38
CA THR A 62 -20.19 -1.92 -2.82
C THR A 62 -19.56 -3.09 -3.59
N PHE A 63 -18.29 -3.43 -3.29
CA PHE A 63 -17.48 -4.30 -4.14
C PHE A 63 -17.11 -5.64 -3.50
N SER A 64 -17.37 -5.84 -2.21
CA SER A 64 -17.11 -7.12 -1.53
C SER A 64 -18.37 -7.96 -1.48
N ARG A 65 -18.25 -9.27 -1.78
CA ARG A 65 -19.30 -10.23 -1.48
C ARG A 65 -19.23 -10.57 0.00
N ARG A 66 -20.12 -9.99 0.80
CA ARG A 66 -20.17 -10.13 2.26
C ARG A 66 -21.43 -10.85 2.69
N SER A 67 -21.35 -11.64 3.76
CA SER A 67 -22.53 -12.04 4.53
C SER A 67 -23.02 -10.86 5.35
N THR A 68 -24.33 -10.76 5.58
CA THR A 68 -24.95 -9.70 6.39
C THR A 68 -24.49 -9.71 7.85
N ASP A 69 -23.97 -10.83 8.33
CA ASP A 69 -23.64 -11.04 9.75
C ASP A 69 -22.17 -10.73 10.10
N ASP A 70 -21.39 -10.19 9.15
CA ASP A 70 -19.93 -9.98 9.27
C ASP A 70 -19.56 -8.55 9.74
N GLU A 71 -20.50 -7.80 10.33
CA GLU A 71 -20.29 -6.38 10.69
C GLU A 71 -19.08 -6.19 11.63
N LEU A 72 -18.90 -7.05 12.63
CA LEU A 72 -17.77 -6.97 13.56
C LEU A 72 -16.41 -7.16 12.85
N GLY A 73 -16.33 -8.08 11.87
CA GLY A 73 -15.11 -8.30 11.09
C GLY A 73 -14.78 -7.12 10.17
N VAL A 74 -15.81 -6.44 9.65
CA VAL A 74 -15.65 -5.21 8.87
C VAL A 74 -15.07 -4.09 9.71
N GLU A 75 -15.63 -3.85 10.90
CA GLU A 75 -15.16 -2.80 11.80
C GLU A 75 -13.71 -3.04 12.23
N GLU A 76 -13.38 -4.28 12.62
CA GLU A 76 -12.02 -4.66 12.98
C GLU A 76 -11.05 -4.41 11.83
N PHE A 77 -11.40 -4.85 10.62
CA PHE A 77 -10.57 -4.62 9.43
C PHE A 77 -10.36 -3.13 9.15
N ILE A 78 -11.43 -2.32 9.17
CA ILE A 78 -11.36 -0.87 8.94
C ILE A 78 -10.47 -0.18 9.97
N SER A 79 -10.49 -0.64 11.22
CA SER A 79 -9.68 -0.07 12.31
C SER A 79 -8.16 -0.15 12.05
N THR A 80 -7.74 -1.07 11.18
CA THR A 80 -6.33 -1.23 10.76
C THR A 80 -5.85 -0.12 9.82
N PHE A 81 -6.77 0.65 9.22
CA PHE A 81 -6.45 1.67 8.23
C PHE A 81 -6.06 3.00 8.86
N ARG A 82 -5.02 3.62 8.32
CA ARG A 82 -4.64 5.02 8.52
C ARG A 82 -4.48 5.70 7.17
N TYR A 83 -4.54 7.02 7.15
CA TYR A 83 -4.33 7.81 5.95
C TYR A 83 -3.16 8.78 6.13
N CYS A 84 -2.33 8.88 5.10
CA CYS A 84 -1.26 9.85 5.01
C CYS A 84 -1.47 10.69 3.75
N GLN A 85 -1.64 12.00 3.94
CA GLN A 85 -1.58 12.92 2.83
C GLN A 85 -0.14 13.02 2.36
N LEU A 86 0.09 12.85 1.06
CA LEU A 86 1.42 12.93 0.48
C LEU A 86 1.37 13.49 -0.94
N ASN A 87 2.20 14.50 -1.18
CA ASN A 87 2.61 14.95 -2.49
C ASN A 87 3.91 14.25 -2.88
N THR A 88 3.92 13.55 -4.00
CA THR A 88 5.02 12.66 -4.39
C THR A 88 6.35 13.36 -4.56
N VAL A 89 6.34 14.67 -4.86
CA VAL A 89 7.58 15.47 -5.02
C VAL A 89 8.03 16.15 -3.73
N ASN A 90 7.25 16.10 -2.64
CA ASN A 90 7.62 16.74 -1.38
C ASN A 90 8.25 15.72 -0.43
N ILE A 91 9.55 15.83 -0.22
CA ILE A 91 10.29 14.91 0.66
C ILE A 91 9.86 14.99 2.14
N GLU A 92 9.38 16.15 2.60
CA GLU A 92 8.90 16.32 3.98
C GLU A 92 7.68 15.43 4.27
N ASP A 93 6.78 15.27 3.29
CA ASP A 93 5.61 14.39 3.42
C ASP A 93 6.03 12.91 3.62
N TYR A 94 7.18 12.50 3.07
CA TYR A 94 7.71 11.15 3.29
C TYR A 94 8.28 10.97 4.70
N GLN A 95 8.78 12.03 5.34
CA GLN A 95 9.23 11.99 6.74
C GLN A 95 8.03 11.80 7.68
N ASP A 96 6.91 12.46 7.39
CA ASP A 96 5.65 12.26 8.10
C ASP A 96 5.14 10.83 7.91
N LEU A 97 5.19 10.31 6.67
CA LEU A 97 4.86 8.92 6.38
C LEU A 97 5.73 7.93 7.18
N LEU A 98 7.06 8.12 7.19
CA LEU A 98 7.97 7.26 7.96
C LEU A 98 7.64 7.30 9.45
N SER A 99 7.34 8.48 9.99
CA SER A 99 6.97 8.67 11.39
C SER A 99 5.68 7.92 11.73
N LEU A 100 4.67 7.98 10.86
CA LEU A 100 3.43 7.21 10.99
C LEU A 100 3.69 5.70 10.93
N VAL A 101 4.47 5.24 9.96
CA VAL A 101 4.84 3.82 9.80
C VAL A 101 5.49 3.29 11.07
N LYS A 102 6.56 3.94 11.55
CA LYS A 102 7.28 3.52 12.76
C LYS A 102 6.40 3.51 14.01
N ARG A 103 5.51 4.50 14.13
CA ARG A 103 4.54 4.56 15.23
C ARG A 103 3.63 3.34 15.21
N ARG A 104 3.01 3.03 14.07
CA ARG A 104 2.12 1.87 13.91
C ARG A 104 2.84 0.55 14.11
N GLU A 105 4.07 0.45 13.61
CA GLU A 105 4.90 -0.74 13.81
C GLU A 105 5.18 -0.98 15.29
N THR A 106 5.46 0.08 16.05
CA THR A 106 5.67 0.00 17.51
C THR A 106 4.37 -0.36 18.24
N GLU A 107 3.26 0.32 17.94
CA GLU A 107 1.96 0.08 18.58
C GLU A 107 1.45 -1.35 18.39
N LEU A 108 1.75 -1.95 17.24
CA LEU A 108 1.26 -3.27 16.84
C LEU A 108 2.30 -4.39 16.93
N ASN A 109 3.51 -4.08 17.40
CA ASN A 109 4.67 -4.99 17.44
C ASN A 109 4.98 -5.64 16.06
N ILE A 110 4.95 -4.85 14.98
CA ILE A 110 5.30 -5.30 13.62
C ILE A 110 6.83 -5.20 13.45
N PRO A 111 7.53 -6.27 13.00
CA PRO A 111 9.00 -6.30 12.90
C PRO A 111 9.52 -5.62 11.62
N GLU A 112 9.01 -4.43 11.30
CA GLU A 112 9.37 -3.66 10.11
C GLU A 112 9.17 -4.41 8.77
N ASN A 113 8.22 -5.36 8.73
CA ASN A 113 7.78 -5.96 7.48
C ASN A 113 6.93 -4.94 6.72
N ARG A 114 7.39 -4.47 5.55
CA ARG A 114 6.74 -3.41 4.77
C ARG A 114 6.42 -3.85 3.35
N MET A 115 5.15 -3.74 2.95
CA MET A 115 4.70 -3.98 1.58
C MET A 115 4.26 -2.67 0.96
N PHE A 116 4.91 -2.27 -0.13
CA PHE A 116 4.62 -1.05 -0.87
C PHE A 116 3.81 -1.42 -2.10
N TYR A 117 2.55 -0.97 -2.18
CA TYR A 117 1.71 -1.18 -3.34
C TYR A 117 1.52 0.13 -4.10
N LEU A 118 2.05 0.18 -5.32
CA LEU A 118 2.03 1.37 -6.17
C LEU A 118 0.86 1.30 -7.15
N SER A 119 -0.33 1.70 -6.67
CA SER A 119 -1.54 1.87 -7.48
C SER A 119 -1.61 3.31 -8.04
N VAL A 120 -0.54 3.72 -8.71
CA VAL A 120 -0.35 5.08 -9.25
C VAL A 120 -0.03 5.03 -10.74
N ILE A 121 -0.03 6.20 -11.39
CA ILE A 121 0.40 6.30 -12.79
C ILE A 121 1.93 6.10 -12.91
N PRO A 122 2.44 5.57 -14.02
CA PRO A 122 3.87 5.25 -14.17
C PRO A 122 4.78 6.48 -14.01
N GLU A 123 4.30 7.67 -14.40
CA GLU A 123 5.09 8.90 -14.41
C GLU A 123 5.53 9.38 -13.02
N VAL A 124 4.87 8.94 -11.95
CA VAL A 124 5.24 9.31 -10.57
C VAL A 124 6.06 8.23 -9.87
N PHE A 125 6.29 7.09 -10.53
CA PHE A 125 6.94 5.95 -9.93
C PHE A 125 8.37 6.25 -9.50
N ASP A 126 9.21 6.75 -10.41
CA ASP A 126 10.64 7.03 -10.17
C ASP A 126 10.80 7.94 -8.95
N VAL A 127 9.95 8.95 -8.85
CA VAL A 127 9.96 9.90 -7.73
C VAL A 127 9.59 9.23 -6.41
N ILE A 128 8.58 8.34 -6.42
CA ILE A 128 8.16 7.61 -5.21
C ILE A 128 9.27 6.65 -4.76
N ALA A 129 9.83 5.88 -5.69
CA ALA A 129 10.92 4.95 -5.45
C ALA A 129 12.13 5.64 -4.79
N LEU A 130 12.58 6.74 -5.40
CA LEU A 130 13.70 7.53 -4.90
C LEU A 130 13.45 8.03 -3.47
N ASN A 131 12.31 8.67 -3.23
CA ASN A 131 11.98 9.24 -1.91
C ASN A 131 11.80 8.16 -0.83
N ILE A 132 11.24 6.99 -1.18
CA ILE A 132 11.14 5.83 -0.27
C ILE A 132 12.54 5.38 0.19
N LYS A 133 13.53 5.37 -0.72
CA LYS A 133 14.91 5.02 -0.37
C LYS A 133 15.59 6.12 0.44
N GLU A 134 15.52 7.36 -0.03
CA GLU A 134 16.21 8.51 0.60
C GLU A 134 15.81 8.70 2.07
N ILE A 135 14.52 8.59 2.37
CA ILE A 135 14.00 8.74 3.74
C ILE A 135 14.23 7.48 4.59
N GLY A 136 14.65 6.36 3.98
CA GLY A 136 14.87 5.10 4.69
C GLY A 136 13.58 4.33 5.00
N LEU A 137 12.50 4.58 4.26
CA LEU A 137 11.29 3.73 4.31
C LEU A 137 11.61 2.30 3.84
N TRP A 138 12.52 2.15 2.87
CA TRP A 138 12.97 0.84 2.38
C TRP A 138 14.00 0.15 3.29
N ALA A 139 14.72 0.91 4.13
CA ALA A 139 15.78 0.38 4.98
C ALA A 139 15.18 -0.31 6.22
N THR A 140 14.74 -1.54 6.06
CA THR A 140 14.13 -2.37 7.11
C THR A 140 14.97 -3.58 7.46
N LYS A 141 14.75 -4.14 8.65
CA LYS A 141 15.28 -5.46 9.05
C LYS A 141 14.35 -6.61 8.66
N GLY A 142 13.06 -6.32 8.48
CA GLY A 142 12.04 -7.29 8.10
C GLY A 142 11.92 -7.49 6.59
N LEU A 143 10.88 -8.22 6.20
CA LEU A 143 10.47 -8.40 4.81
C LEU A 143 10.15 -7.03 4.17
N LYS A 144 10.65 -6.79 2.96
CA LYS A 144 10.26 -5.63 2.16
C LYS A 144 9.86 -6.09 0.78
N ARG A 145 8.75 -5.57 0.26
CA ARG A 145 8.26 -5.91 -1.08
C ARG A 145 7.70 -4.68 -1.78
N LEU A 146 8.00 -4.55 -3.06
CA LEU A 146 7.49 -3.50 -3.93
C LEU A 146 6.56 -4.12 -4.97
N ILE A 147 5.29 -3.76 -4.94
CA ILE A 147 4.25 -4.26 -5.83
C ILE A 147 3.89 -3.15 -6.82
N ILE A 148 3.98 -3.46 -8.11
CA ILE A 148 3.84 -2.49 -9.20
C ILE A 148 2.72 -2.95 -10.12
N GLU A 149 1.79 -2.05 -10.42
CA GLU A 149 0.69 -2.27 -11.37
C GLU A 149 1.08 -1.89 -12.79
N LYS A 150 0.48 -2.59 -13.76
CA LYS A 150 0.59 -2.22 -15.17
C LYS A 150 -0.20 -0.94 -15.48
N PRO A 151 0.19 -0.16 -16.51
CA PRO A 151 1.29 -0.39 -17.46
C PRO A 151 2.67 -0.06 -16.87
N PHE A 152 3.67 -0.89 -17.16
CA PHE A 152 5.05 -0.63 -16.70
C PHE A 152 5.75 0.46 -17.51
N ALA A 153 5.33 0.65 -18.77
CA ALA A 153 5.63 1.83 -19.59
C ALA A 153 4.71 1.85 -20.83
N HIS A 154 4.81 2.91 -21.64
CA HIS A 154 4.02 3.07 -22.87
C HIS A 154 4.61 2.34 -24.08
N HIS A 155 5.92 2.07 -24.11
CA HIS A 155 6.62 1.37 -25.19
C HIS A 155 7.76 0.49 -24.64
N VAL A 156 8.27 -0.46 -25.46
CA VAL A 156 9.30 -1.43 -25.05
C VAL A 156 10.57 -0.76 -24.52
N THR A 157 11.04 0.31 -25.18
CA THR A 157 12.25 1.05 -24.75
C THR A 157 12.05 1.68 -23.37
N SER A 158 10.93 2.35 -23.14
CA SER A 158 10.65 2.97 -21.84
C SER A 158 10.39 1.94 -20.73
N ALA A 159 9.93 0.73 -21.07
CA ALA A 159 9.80 -0.36 -20.10
C ALA A 159 11.17 -0.91 -19.68
N HIS A 160 12.12 -1.01 -20.61
CA HIS A 160 13.49 -1.39 -20.29
C HIS A 160 14.17 -0.35 -19.40
N GLU A 161 14.10 0.93 -19.76
CA GLU A 161 14.68 2.03 -18.96
C GLU A 161 14.08 2.10 -17.55
N PHE A 162 12.77 1.88 -17.43
CA PHE A 162 12.07 1.80 -16.15
C PHE A 162 12.59 0.63 -15.30
N ASN A 163 12.67 -0.56 -15.89
CA ASN A 163 13.14 -1.75 -15.18
C ASN A 163 14.62 -1.61 -14.76
N GLU A 164 15.48 -1.08 -15.63
CA GLU A 164 16.89 -0.85 -15.33
C GLU A 164 17.07 0.06 -14.12
N LYS A 165 16.40 1.22 -14.09
CA LYS A 165 16.43 2.11 -12.91
C LYS A 165 15.90 1.42 -11.66
N LEU A 166 14.86 0.60 -11.81
CA LEU A 166 14.26 -0.06 -10.67
C LEU A 166 15.21 -1.06 -10.01
N ILE A 167 15.89 -1.88 -10.81
CA ILE A 167 16.82 -2.89 -10.29
C ILE A 167 18.16 -2.29 -9.83
N GLU A 168 18.50 -1.07 -10.26
CA GLU A 168 19.57 -0.28 -9.64
C GLU A 168 19.21 0.08 -8.19
N ASP A 169 17.93 0.36 -7.96
CA ASP A 169 17.46 0.87 -6.68
C ASP A 169 16.98 -0.22 -5.71
N PHE A 170 16.43 -1.31 -6.21
CA PHE A 170 15.80 -2.38 -5.44
C PHE A 170 16.30 -3.74 -5.89
N ASP A 171 16.33 -4.70 -4.95
CA ASP A 171 16.59 -6.09 -5.30
C ASP A 171 15.41 -6.64 -6.12
N GLU A 172 15.69 -7.25 -7.26
CA GLU A 172 14.67 -7.83 -8.16
C GLU A 172 13.79 -8.85 -7.43
N THR A 173 14.33 -9.56 -6.44
CA THR A 173 13.58 -10.54 -5.64
C THR A 173 12.56 -9.91 -4.69
N ASP A 174 12.68 -8.62 -4.40
CA ASP A 174 11.73 -7.85 -3.60
C ASP A 174 10.65 -7.20 -4.48
N ILE A 175 10.73 -7.29 -5.81
CA ILE A 175 9.81 -6.64 -6.76
C ILE A 175 8.77 -7.62 -7.30
N PHE A 176 7.50 -7.20 -7.29
CA PHE A 176 6.35 -7.97 -7.74
C PHE A 176 5.56 -7.18 -8.77
N TYR A 177 5.72 -7.55 -10.03
CA TYR A 177 4.95 -7.02 -11.14
C TYR A 177 3.58 -7.70 -11.21
N ILE A 178 2.50 -6.92 -11.09
CA ILE A 178 1.15 -7.45 -11.18
C ILE A 178 0.71 -7.58 -12.64
N ASP A 179 0.45 -8.81 -13.05
CA ASP A 179 -0.46 -9.11 -14.14
C ASP A 179 -1.61 -9.97 -13.62
N HIS A 180 -2.82 -9.43 -13.58
CA HIS A 180 -4.00 -10.09 -13.01
C HIS A 180 -4.47 -11.33 -13.79
N TYR A 181 -3.80 -11.69 -14.88
CA TYR A 181 -4.02 -12.94 -15.62
C TYR A 181 -3.12 -14.09 -15.16
N LEU A 182 -2.03 -13.80 -14.43
CA LEU A 182 -1.13 -14.80 -13.84
C LEU A 182 -1.64 -15.25 -12.46
#